data_AF-H3ZMB8-F1
#
_entry.id   AF-H3ZMB8-F1
#
_cell.length_a   1.000
_cell.length_b   1.000
_cell.length_c   1.000
_cell.angle_alpha   90.00
_cell.angle_beta   90.00
_cell.angle_gamma   90.00
#
_symmetry.space_group_name_H-M   'P 1'
#
loop_
_entity.id
_entity.type
_entity.pdbx_description
1 polymer ?
#
loop_
_entity_poly.entity_id
_entity_poly.type
_entity_poly.pdbx_seq_one_letter_code
_entity_poly.pdbx_strand_id
1 'polypeptide(L)'
;MEGKKALILAMVPFIFFILLGSIFLGVYSREAFLAREQLLAMDELEKFGDSDVSGGGHCHVVHVYVTVTRREEAVRLINVLTKLNISVRSDRIDQRYVNMYGNLRLGDIKRFERMCRENGWVVSYFNNSKACLEKVLELQKENEIILEHINDLNPESQEILLNVLESNKRKIEEIEKNMNNVADLNIYVDTSLPYTPVEFHGLSVLLAVFGLISAGVYLMWRFFLEV
;
A
#
# COMPACT_ATOMS: atom_id res chain seq x y z
N MET A 1 8.69 9.45 -64.57
CA MET A 1 9.24 9.58 -63.19
C MET A 1 8.23 10.19 -62.20
N GLU A 2 7.25 10.98 -62.65
CA GLU A 2 6.23 11.62 -61.81
C GLU A 2 5.30 10.64 -61.07
N GLY A 3 4.87 9.55 -61.73
CA GLY A 3 4.00 8.54 -61.11
C GLY A 3 4.60 7.85 -59.88
N LYS A 4 5.93 7.66 -59.81
CA LYS A 4 6.60 7.10 -58.62
C LYS A 4 6.61 8.09 -57.45
N LYS A 5 6.78 9.40 -57.72
CA LYS A 5 6.72 10.44 -56.67
C LYS A 5 5.31 10.60 -56.13
N ALA A 6 4.29 10.58 -57.00
CA ALA A 6 2.89 10.63 -56.59
C ALA A 6 2.50 9.40 -55.74
N LEU A 7 2.96 8.20 -56.13
CA LEU A 7 2.73 6.98 -55.36
C LEU A 7 3.38 7.03 -53.96
N ILE A 8 4.64 7.46 -53.88
CA ILE A 8 5.35 7.60 -52.59
C ILE A 8 4.61 8.60 -51.70
N LEU A 9 4.22 9.76 -52.24
CA LEU A 9 3.50 10.79 -51.49
C LEU A 9 2.13 10.31 -51.00
N ALA A 10 1.41 9.52 -51.80
CA ALA A 10 0.14 8.92 -51.41
C ALA A 10 0.28 7.85 -50.31
N MET A 11 1.45 7.21 -50.21
CA MET A 11 1.72 6.19 -49.18
C MET A 11 2.20 6.78 -47.83
N VAL A 12 2.71 8.02 -47.81
CA VAL A 12 3.24 8.67 -46.59
C VAL A 12 2.22 8.68 -45.43
N PRO A 13 0.94 9.06 -45.62
CA PRO A 13 -0.04 9.01 -44.54
C PRO A 13 -0.24 7.60 -43.97
N PHE A 14 -0.29 6.57 -44.83
CA PHE A 14 -0.46 5.18 -44.40
C PHE A 14 0.73 4.68 -43.59
N ILE A 15 1.97 4.99 -44.03
CA ILE A 15 3.18 4.64 -43.27
C ILE A 15 3.17 5.32 -41.91
N PHE A 16 2.78 6.59 -41.85
CA PHE A 16 2.70 7.35 -40.61
C PHE A 16 1.64 6.76 -39.65
N PHE A 17 0.46 6.39 -40.15
CA PHE A 17 -0.57 5.71 -39.35
C PHE A 17 -0.12 4.33 -38.85
N ILE A 18 0.61 3.56 -39.65
CA ILE A 18 1.14 2.26 -39.23
C ILE A 18 2.16 2.45 -38.09
N LEU A 19 3.07 3.42 -38.21
CA LEU A 19 4.06 3.72 -37.16
C LEU A 19 3.37 4.16 -35.87
N LEU A 20 2.43 5.09 -35.97
CA LEU A 20 1.65 5.59 -34.85
C LEU A 20 0.81 4.50 -34.16
N GLY A 21 0.14 3.66 -34.95
CA GLY A 21 -0.62 2.52 -34.43
C GLY A 21 0.28 1.49 -33.73
N SER A 22 1.50 1.29 -34.22
CA SER A 22 2.48 0.38 -33.61
C SER A 22 2.98 0.92 -32.27
N ILE A 23 3.24 2.23 -32.16
CA ILE A 23 3.59 2.88 -30.89
C ILE A 23 2.42 2.77 -29.90
N PHE A 24 1.19 3.04 -30.34
CA PHE A 24 0.00 2.91 -29.50
C PHE A 24 -0.16 1.49 -28.95
N LEU A 25 -0.07 0.48 -29.82
CA LEU A 25 -0.19 -0.91 -29.41
C LEU A 25 0.90 -1.28 -28.40
N GLY A 26 2.13 -0.85 -28.63
CA GLY A 26 3.26 -1.10 -27.72
C GLY A 26 3.05 -0.48 -26.34
N VAL A 27 2.66 0.80 -26.28
CA VAL A 27 2.37 1.49 -25.01
C VAL A 27 1.17 0.84 -24.31
N TYR A 28 0.09 0.57 -25.04
CA TYR A 28 -1.10 -0.11 -24.51
C TYR A 28 -0.77 -1.47 -23.90
N SER A 29 -0.07 -2.32 -24.65
CA SER A 29 0.31 -3.65 -24.15
C SER A 29 1.20 -3.57 -22.92
N ARG A 30 2.15 -2.63 -22.88
CA ARG A 30 3.04 -2.44 -21.73
C ARG A 30 2.26 -2.03 -20.48
N GLU A 31 1.43 -1.01 -20.59
CA GLU A 31 0.68 -0.45 -19.46
C GLU A 31 -0.41 -1.42 -18.97
N ALA A 32 -1.09 -2.13 -19.87
CA ALA A 32 -2.05 -3.19 -19.51
C ALA A 32 -1.35 -4.38 -18.82
N PHE A 33 -0.12 -4.72 -19.24
CA PHE A 33 0.68 -5.73 -18.57
C PHE A 33 1.07 -5.30 -17.16
N LEU A 34 1.55 -4.07 -16.99
CA LEU A 34 1.84 -3.52 -15.66
C LEU A 34 0.59 -3.57 -14.78
N ALA A 35 -0.56 -3.09 -15.29
CA ALA A 35 -1.89 -3.14 -14.64
C ALA A 35 -2.19 -4.49 -14.01
N ARG A 36 -2.02 -5.52 -14.82
CA ARG A 36 -2.21 -6.88 -14.40
C ARG A 36 -1.21 -7.32 -13.33
N GLU A 37 0.07 -7.00 -13.49
CA GLU A 37 1.12 -7.36 -12.54
C GLU A 37 0.91 -6.73 -11.16
N GLN A 38 0.53 -5.44 -11.08
CA GLN A 38 0.26 -4.83 -9.76
C GLN A 38 -1.00 -5.40 -9.11
N LEU A 39 -2.07 -5.65 -9.89
CA LEU A 39 -3.26 -6.32 -9.35
C LEU A 39 -2.92 -7.68 -8.76
N LEU A 40 -2.14 -8.49 -9.50
CA LEU A 40 -1.69 -9.80 -9.01
C LEU A 40 -0.79 -9.67 -7.78
N ALA A 41 0.07 -8.65 -7.72
CA ALA A 41 0.91 -8.39 -6.56
C ALA A 41 0.07 -8.05 -5.32
N MET A 42 -0.96 -7.21 -5.47
CA MET A 42 -1.88 -6.86 -4.37
C MET A 42 -2.70 -8.08 -3.93
N ASP A 43 -3.23 -8.86 -4.87
CA ASP A 43 -3.96 -10.10 -4.58
C ASP A 43 -3.09 -11.10 -3.80
N GLU A 44 -1.79 -11.16 -4.09
CA GLU A 44 -0.85 -12.05 -3.40
C GLU A 44 -0.57 -11.58 -1.96
N LEU A 45 -0.47 -10.28 -1.73
CA LEU A 45 -0.32 -9.70 -0.38
C LEU A 45 -1.61 -9.83 0.45
N GLU A 46 -2.76 -9.66 -0.18
CA GLU A 46 -4.06 -9.85 0.44
C GLU A 46 -4.24 -11.31 0.90
N LYS A 47 -3.94 -12.28 0.02
CA LYS A 47 -4.02 -13.72 0.32
C LYS A 47 -2.99 -14.21 1.34
N PHE A 48 -1.85 -13.52 1.45
CA PHE A 48 -0.84 -13.85 2.46
C PHE A 48 -1.31 -13.50 3.88
N GLY A 49 -2.20 -12.52 4.02
CA GLY A 49 -2.70 -12.08 5.31
C GLY A 49 -3.57 -13.12 6.00
N ASP A 50 -3.39 -13.26 7.32
CA ASP A 50 -4.23 -14.07 8.20
C ASP A 50 -5.23 -13.17 8.95
N SER A 51 -6.50 -13.55 8.99
CA SER A 51 -7.55 -12.78 9.65
C SER A 51 -7.40 -12.72 11.17
N ASP A 52 -6.67 -13.67 11.77
CA ASP A 52 -6.64 -13.87 13.21
C ASP A 52 -5.55 -13.06 13.93
N VAL A 53 -4.81 -12.21 13.19
CA VAL A 53 -3.80 -11.34 13.78
C VAL A 53 -4.46 -10.08 14.34
N SER A 54 -4.52 -9.99 15.67
CA SER A 54 -4.90 -8.75 16.35
C SER A 54 -3.77 -7.73 16.27
N GLY A 55 -4.10 -6.55 15.76
CA GLY A 55 -3.28 -5.35 15.96
C GLY A 55 -3.69 -4.69 17.27
N GLY A 56 -2.72 -4.35 18.12
CA GLY A 56 -2.99 -3.62 19.35
C GLY A 56 -1.91 -3.78 20.42
N GLY A 57 -1.18 -2.70 20.67
CA GLY A 57 -0.25 -2.63 21.79
C GLY A 57 0.72 -1.45 21.70
N HIS A 58 0.16 -0.24 21.74
CA HIS A 58 0.72 1.06 21.31
C HIS A 58 1.99 1.60 22.01
N CYS A 59 2.72 0.76 22.74
CA CYS A 59 3.96 1.19 23.38
C CYS A 59 5.10 1.29 22.38
N HIS A 60 5.10 0.43 21.36
CA HIS A 60 6.10 0.42 20.31
C HIS A 60 5.40 0.26 18.97
N VAL A 61 5.73 1.12 18.00
CA VAL A 61 5.08 1.10 16.69
C VAL A 61 6.15 1.17 15.61
N VAL A 62 6.03 0.29 14.62
CA VAL A 62 6.87 0.27 13.41
C VAL A 62 5.96 0.53 12.21
N HIS A 63 6.22 1.62 11.51
CA HIS A 63 5.58 1.92 10.24
C HIS A 63 6.53 1.61 9.08
N VAL A 64 6.03 0.95 8.06
CA VAL A 64 6.76 0.68 6.82
C VAL A 64 5.93 1.15 5.64
N TYR A 65 6.55 1.86 4.72
CA TYR A 65 5.97 2.20 3.43
C TYR A 65 6.68 1.41 2.34
N VAL A 66 5.89 0.61 1.62
CA VAL A 66 6.36 -0.30 0.58
C VAL A 66 5.72 0.10 -0.74
N THR A 67 6.54 0.30 -1.75
CA THR A 67 6.06 0.43 -3.13
C THR A 67 6.17 -0.90 -3.85
N VAL A 68 5.07 -1.34 -4.48
CA VAL A 68 4.99 -2.60 -5.22
C VAL A 68 4.47 -2.33 -6.63
N THR A 69 5.38 -2.40 -7.59
CA THR A 69 5.11 -2.21 -9.02
C THR A 69 4.96 -3.53 -9.76
N ARG A 70 5.47 -4.63 -9.20
CA ARG A 70 5.46 -5.97 -9.80
C ARG A 70 5.26 -7.04 -8.75
N ARG A 71 4.83 -8.21 -9.21
CA ARG A 71 4.64 -9.38 -8.35
C ARG A 71 5.89 -9.78 -7.56
N GLU A 72 7.06 -9.67 -8.16
CA GLU A 72 8.34 -9.96 -7.51
C GLU A 72 8.57 -9.12 -6.23
N GLU A 73 8.06 -7.90 -6.17
CA GLU A 73 8.20 -7.02 -5.01
C GLU A 73 7.28 -7.43 -3.87
N ALA A 74 6.06 -7.86 -4.17
CA ALA A 74 5.17 -8.49 -3.19
C ALA A 74 5.81 -9.75 -2.60
N VAL A 75 6.37 -10.62 -3.44
CA VAL A 75 7.09 -11.82 -2.99
C VAL A 75 8.30 -11.48 -2.12
N ARG A 76 9.04 -10.41 -2.44
CA ARG A 76 10.13 -9.91 -1.58
C ARG A 76 9.61 -9.51 -0.19
N LEU A 77 8.50 -8.75 -0.11
CA LEU A 77 7.88 -8.39 1.16
C LEU A 77 7.47 -9.63 1.96
N ILE A 78 6.76 -10.57 1.32
CA ILE A 78 6.35 -11.83 1.94
C ILE A 78 7.56 -12.58 2.51
N ASN A 79 8.65 -12.70 1.75
CA ASN A 79 9.86 -13.37 2.21
C ASN A 79 10.49 -12.71 3.44
N VAL A 80 10.47 -11.37 3.53
CA VAL A 80 10.94 -10.65 4.71
C VAL A 80 10.09 -11.00 5.93
N LEU A 81 8.76 -10.98 5.78
CA LEU A 81 7.82 -11.30 6.85
C LEU A 81 7.96 -12.76 7.32
N THR A 82 8.01 -13.71 6.38
CA THR A 82 8.21 -15.13 6.69
C THR A 82 9.55 -15.40 7.37
N LYS A 83 10.64 -14.77 6.92
CA LYS A 83 11.99 -14.96 7.51
C LYS A 83 12.08 -14.49 8.96
N LEU A 84 11.23 -13.53 9.35
CA LEU A 84 11.13 -13.03 10.70
C LEU A 84 9.97 -13.65 11.49
N ASN A 85 9.26 -14.62 10.88
CA ASN A 85 8.09 -15.27 11.46
C ASN A 85 7.03 -14.26 11.93
N ILE A 86 6.77 -13.26 11.09
CA ILE A 86 5.77 -12.22 11.32
C ILE A 86 4.48 -12.63 10.60
N SER A 87 3.44 -12.90 11.39
CA SER A 87 2.07 -13.00 10.88
C SER A 87 1.48 -11.60 10.76
N VAL A 88 0.75 -11.36 9.67
CA VAL A 88 0.09 -10.08 9.41
C VAL A 88 -1.35 -10.33 8.97
N ARG A 89 -2.25 -9.42 9.35
CA ARG A 89 -3.58 -9.27 8.78
C ARG A 89 -3.50 -8.28 7.64
N SER A 90 -3.93 -8.69 6.46
CA SER A 90 -4.02 -7.82 5.28
C SER A 90 -5.44 -7.28 5.14
N ASP A 91 -5.55 -5.99 4.86
CA ASP A 91 -6.81 -5.30 4.59
C ASP A 91 -6.65 -4.48 3.31
N ARG A 92 -7.48 -4.77 2.31
CA ARG A 92 -7.43 -4.11 1.01
C ARG A 92 -8.41 -2.94 0.99
N ILE A 93 -7.86 -1.74 0.91
CA ILE A 93 -8.66 -0.51 0.82
C ILE A 93 -9.17 -0.29 -0.60
N ASP A 94 -8.31 -0.54 -1.59
CA ASP A 94 -8.61 -0.38 -3.01
C ASP A 94 -7.68 -1.30 -3.84
N GLN A 95 -7.83 -1.27 -5.17
CA GLN A 95 -6.99 -2.02 -6.12
C GLN A 95 -5.49 -1.73 -5.98
N ARG A 96 -5.10 -0.61 -5.38
CA ARG A 96 -3.71 -0.12 -5.28
C ARG A 96 -3.16 -0.07 -3.86
N TYR A 97 -4.01 -0.25 -2.86
CA TYR A 97 -3.65 -0.04 -1.47
C TYR A 97 -3.99 -1.26 -0.64
N VAL A 98 -2.96 -1.82 -0.01
CA VAL A 98 -3.08 -2.88 0.98
C VAL A 98 -2.41 -2.41 2.26
N ASN A 99 -3.15 -2.44 3.35
CA ASN A 99 -2.59 -2.26 4.69
C ASN A 99 -2.36 -3.63 5.30
N MET A 100 -1.19 -3.84 5.88
CA MET A 100 -0.88 -5.06 6.62
C MET A 100 -0.55 -4.71 8.06
N TYR A 101 -1.18 -5.40 9.00
CA TYR A 101 -1.05 -5.17 10.43
C TYR A 101 -0.51 -6.43 11.11
N GLY A 102 0.52 -6.33 11.93
CA GLY A 102 1.05 -7.49 12.64
C GLY A 102 1.83 -7.11 13.88
N ASN A 103 2.51 -8.10 14.46
CA ASN A 103 3.32 -7.92 15.65
C ASN A 103 4.78 -8.28 15.36
N LEU A 104 5.69 -7.38 15.69
CA LEU A 104 7.13 -7.57 15.56
C LEU A 104 7.77 -7.68 16.95
N ARG A 105 8.61 -8.69 17.17
CA ARG A 105 9.35 -8.81 18.43
C ARG A 105 10.31 -7.63 18.57
N LEU A 106 10.42 -7.05 19.77
CA LEU A 106 11.30 -5.90 19.99
C LEU A 106 12.76 -6.19 19.63
N GLY A 107 13.24 -7.41 19.90
CA GLY A 107 14.60 -7.85 19.53
C GLY A 107 14.85 -7.92 18.02
N ASP A 108 13.80 -8.04 17.20
CA ASP A 108 13.89 -8.16 15.75
C ASP A 108 13.77 -6.80 15.03
N ILE A 109 13.42 -5.70 15.71
CA ILE A 109 13.23 -4.37 15.10
C ILE A 109 14.45 -3.94 14.27
N LYS A 110 15.65 -4.01 14.84
CA LYS A 110 16.87 -3.57 14.13
C LYS A 110 17.19 -4.45 12.92
N ARG A 111 16.83 -5.74 12.98
CA ARG A 111 16.99 -6.67 11.87
C ARG A 111 15.99 -6.36 10.76
N PHE A 112 14.73 -6.11 11.14
CA PHE A 112 13.67 -5.71 10.21
C PHE A 112 13.95 -4.37 9.53
N GLU A 113 14.36 -3.34 10.30
CA GLU A 113 14.73 -2.02 9.76
C GLU A 113 15.86 -2.10 8.71
N ARG A 114 16.83 -2.99 8.94
CA ARG A 114 17.92 -3.23 7.99
C ARG A 114 17.41 -3.91 6.72
N MET A 115 16.59 -4.95 6.86
CA MET A 115 16.00 -5.63 5.70
C MET A 115 15.10 -4.70 4.88
N CYS A 116 14.35 -3.80 5.53
CA CYS A 116 13.57 -2.77 4.83
C CYS A 116 14.49 -1.83 4.03
N ARG A 117 15.56 -1.32 4.66
CA ARG A 117 16.53 -0.44 3.99
C ARG A 117 17.24 -1.10 2.82
N GLU A 118 17.62 -2.37 2.95
CA GLU A 118 18.24 -3.16 1.88
C GLU A 118 17.30 -3.34 0.67
N ASN A 119 15.99 -3.33 0.88
CA ASN A 119 14.98 -3.38 -0.17
C ASN A 119 14.51 -1.98 -0.62
N GLY A 120 15.07 -0.90 -0.08
CA GLY A 120 14.70 0.47 -0.42
C GLY A 120 13.36 0.93 0.18
N TRP A 121 12.83 0.23 1.18
CA TRP A 121 11.59 0.61 1.85
C TRP A 121 11.84 1.61 2.98
N VAL A 122 10.88 2.53 3.13
CA VAL A 122 10.93 3.51 4.22
C VAL A 122 10.37 2.85 5.47
N VAL A 123 11.13 2.92 6.56
CA VAL A 123 10.75 2.35 7.87
C VAL A 123 10.92 3.41 8.95
N SER A 124 10.01 3.45 9.90
CA SER A 124 10.04 4.35 11.05
C SER A 124 9.62 3.61 12.31
N TYR A 125 10.38 3.77 13.39
CA TYR A 125 10.11 3.19 14.69
C TYR A 125 9.80 4.27 15.71
N PHE A 126 8.72 4.08 16.45
CA PHE A 126 8.23 4.97 17.49
C PHE A 126 8.17 4.24 18.82
N ASN A 127 8.84 4.80 19.82
CA ASN A 127 8.83 4.30 21.19
C ASN A 127 7.98 5.21 22.07
N ASN A 128 6.79 4.74 22.39
CA ASN A 128 5.81 5.37 23.26
C ASN A 128 5.76 4.72 24.66
N SER A 129 6.82 4.01 25.07
CA SER A 129 6.86 3.32 26.37
C SER A 129 6.56 4.23 27.55
N LYS A 130 6.95 5.52 27.47
CA LYS A 130 6.64 6.52 28.49
C LYS A 130 5.13 6.73 28.68
N ALA A 131 4.39 6.90 27.57
CA ALA A 131 2.94 7.06 27.63
C ALA A 131 2.24 5.80 28.16
N CYS A 132 2.76 4.62 27.79
CA CYS A 132 2.28 3.36 28.36
C CYS A 132 2.53 3.26 29.87
N LEU A 133 3.72 3.68 30.33
CA LEU A 133 4.05 3.68 31.76
C LEU A 133 3.16 4.65 32.54
N GLU A 134 2.92 5.85 32.01
CA GLU A 134 1.98 6.81 32.58
C GLU A 134 0.58 6.18 32.71
N LYS A 135 0.14 5.42 31.70
CA LYS A 135 -1.15 4.73 31.76
C LYS A 135 -1.23 3.63 32.81
N VAL A 136 -0.16 2.86 32.99
CA VAL A 136 -0.07 1.86 34.07
C VAL A 136 -0.17 2.53 35.43
N LEU A 137 0.56 3.63 35.64
CA LEU A 137 0.54 4.38 36.90
C LEU A 137 -0.84 4.96 37.20
N GLU A 138 -1.56 5.45 36.19
CA GLU A 138 -2.95 5.91 36.34
C GLU A 138 -3.87 4.79 36.85
N LEU A 139 -3.81 3.61 36.22
CA LEU A 139 -4.65 2.46 36.59
C LEU A 139 -4.29 1.92 37.99
N GLN A 140 -2.99 1.92 38.34
CA GLN A 140 -2.54 1.53 39.68
C GLN A 140 -3.07 2.49 40.74
N LYS A 141 -3.00 3.80 40.50
CA LYS A 141 -3.53 4.81 41.42
C LYS A 141 -5.05 4.71 41.57
N GLU A 142 -5.78 4.46 40.48
CA GLU A 142 -7.22 4.22 40.52
C GLU A 142 -7.54 2.99 41.39
N ASN A 143 -6.78 1.90 41.23
CA ASN A 143 -6.94 0.70 42.05
C ASN A 143 -6.65 0.96 43.54
N GLU A 144 -5.62 1.74 43.87
CA GLU A 144 -5.32 2.13 45.26
C GLU A 144 -6.49 2.89 45.90
N ILE A 145 -7.04 3.88 45.19
CA ILE A 145 -8.18 4.68 45.67
C ILE A 145 -9.41 3.77 45.89
N ILE A 146 -9.70 2.87 44.95
CA ILE A 146 -10.83 1.94 45.08
C ILE A 146 -10.64 1.04 46.30
N LEU A 147 -9.46 0.44 46.48
CA LEU A 147 -9.19 -0.48 47.58
C LEU A 147 -9.27 0.20 48.95
N GLU A 148 -8.89 1.47 49.05
CA GLU A 148 -8.98 2.24 50.30
C GLU A 148 -10.43 2.44 50.76
N HIS A 149 -11.37 2.62 49.81
CA HIS A 149 -12.76 3.00 50.13
C HIS A 149 -13.75 1.85 49.97
N ILE A 150 -13.34 0.68 49.45
CA ILE A 150 -14.28 -0.40 49.07
C ILE A 150 -15.08 -0.93 50.27
N ASN A 151 -14.46 -1.02 51.44
CA ASN A 151 -15.10 -1.56 52.64
C ASN A 151 -16.19 -0.65 53.24
N ASP A 152 -16.22 0.63 52.86
CA ASP A 152 -17.20 1.61 53.33
C ASP A 152 -18.51 1.58 52.50
N LEU A 153 -18.52 0.81 51.41
CA LEU A 153 -19.61 0.77 50.45
C LEU A 153 -20.62 -0.35 50.75
N ASN A 154 -21.81 -0.23 50.16
CA ASN A 154 -22.78 -1.32 50.16
C ASN A 154 -22.29 -2.51 49.30
N PRO A 155 -22.78 -3.73 49.55
CA PRO A 155 -22.31 -4.94 48.85
C PRO A 155 -22.41 -4.89 47.32
N GLU A 156 -23.45 -4.24 46.77
CA GLU A 156 -23.65 -4.10 45.33
C GLU A 156 -22.58 -3.21 44.69
N SER A 157 -22.24 -2.10 45.33
CA SER A 157 -21.17 -1.19 44.87
C SER A 157 -19.79 -1.83 44.99
N GLN A 158 -19.58 -2.66 46.02
CA GLN A 158 -18.36 -3.44 46.18
C GLN A 158 -18.16 -4.41 45.00
N GLU A 159 -19.20 -5.14 44.61
CA GLU A 159 -19.14 -6.09 43.48
C GLU A 159 -18.73 -5.39 42.18
N ILE A 160 -19.33 -4.23 41.89
CA ILE A 160 -18.99 -3.43 40.71
C ILE A 160 -17.52 -3.00 40.75
N LEU A 161 -17.03 -2.49 41.87
CA LEU A 161 -15.66 -2.02 41.99
C LEU A 161 -14.62 -3.15 41.98
N LEU A 162 -14.95 -4.33 42.49
CA LEU A 162 -14.11 -5.52 42.34
C LEU A 162 -13.95 -5.91 40.86
N ASN A 163 -15.02 -5.83 40.06
CA ASN A 163 -14.95 -6.06 38.62
C ASN A 163 -14.06 -5.01 37.91
N VAL A 164 -14.11 -3.75 38.35
CA VAL A 164 -13.22 -2.68 37.84
C VAL A 164 -11.76 -2.99 38.18
N LEU A 165 -11.45 -3.36 39.43
CA LEU A 165 -10.11 -3.75 39.85
C LEU A 165 -9.56 -4.91 39.01
N GLU A 166 -10.39 -5.94 38.77
CA GLU A 166 -10.01 -7.07 37.94
C GLU A 166 -9.76 -6.66 36.48
N SER A 167 -10.62 -5.81 35.92
CA SER A 167 -10.43 -5.26 34.57
C SER A 167 -9.14 -4.45 34.46
N ASN A 168 -8.86 -3.58 35.43
CA ASN A 168 -7.66 -2.74 35.47
C ASN A 168 -6.40 -3.60 35.59
N LYS A 169 -6.42 -4.63 36.43
CA LYS A 169 -5.32 -5.59 36.54
C LYS A 169 -4.99 -6.24 35.19
N ARG A 170 -6.01 -6.75 34.48
CA ARG A 170 -5.81 -7.36 33.15
C ARG A 170 -5.22 -6.36 32.15
N LYS A 171 -5.69 -5.11 32.14
CA LYS A 171 -5.15 -4.05 31.27
C LYS A 171 -3.69 -3.72 31.59
N ILE A 172 -3.32 -3.64 32.87
CA ILE A 172 -1.93 -3.40 33.27
C ILE A 172 -1.03 -4.54 32.75
N GLU A 173 -1.43 -5.79 33.00
CA GLU A 173 -0.67 -6.98 32.55
C GLU A 173 -0.49 -6.98 31.01
N GLU A 174 -1.53 -6.58 30.26
CA GLU A 174 -1.46 -6.45 28.80
C GLU A 174 -0.50 -5.34 28.36
N ILE A 175 -0.59 -4.15 28.96
CA ILE A 175 0.29 -3.02 28.65
C ILE A 175 1.75 -3.38 28.95
N GLU A 176 2.02 -3.97 30.11
CA GLU A 176 3.37 -4.39 30.50
C GLU A 176 3.92 -5.48 29.57
N LYS A 177 3.09 -6.45 29.18
CA LYS A 177 3.47 -7.47 28.20
C LYS A 177 3.82 -6.85 26.86
N ASN A 178 3.02 -5.91 26.37
CA ASN A 178 3.25 -5.24 25.09
C ASN A 178 4.51 -4.35 25.14
N MET A 179 4.70 -3.59 26.22
CA MET A 179 5.86 -2.73 26.41
C MET A 179 7.19 -3.48 26.37
N ASN A 180 7.22 -4.75 26.77
CA ASN A 180 8.45 -5.53 26.93
C ASN A 180 8.74 -6.51 25.78
N ASN A 181 7.74 -6.92 24.99
CA ASN A 181 7.90 -8.07 24.08
C ASN A 181 7.66 -7.76 22.60
N VAL A 182 6.74 -6.84 22.28
CA VAL A 182 6.25 -6.66 20.92
C VAL A 182 6.11 -5.19 20.53
N ALA A 183 6.21 -4.93 19.23
CA ALA A 183 5.85 -3.69 18.59
C ALA A 183 4.74 -3.94 17.57
N ASP A 184 3.77 -3.03 17.52
CA ASP A 184 2.76 -2.98 16.48
C ASP A 184 3.46 -2.69 15.14
N LEU A 185 3.27 -3.56 14.15
CA LEU A 185 3.80 -3.41 12.81
C LEU A 185 2.68 -2.99 11.86
N ASN A 186 2.85 -1.84 11.23
CA ASN A 186 1.94 -1.28 10.23
C ASN A 186 2.68 -1.13 8.90
N ILE A 187 2.27 -1.89 7.89
CA ILE A 187 2.86 -1.86 6.56
C ILE A 187 1.83 -1.26 5.60
N TYR A 188 2.16 -0.13 5.01
CA TYR A 188 1.38 0.52 3.96
C TYR A 188 1.97 0.14 2.62
N VAL A 189 1.20 -0.55 1.80
CA VAL A 189 1.61 -0.95 0.46
C VAL A 189 0.86 -0.13 -0.57
N ASP A 190 1.62 0.51 -1.46
CA ASP A 190 1.11 1.31 -2.59
C ASP A 190 1.76 0.84 -3.89
N THR A 191 1.03 0.92 -5.00
CA THR A 191 1.56 0.64 -6.33
C THR A 191 2.15 1.87 -7.05
N SER A 192 2.15 3.04 -6.39
CA SER A 192 2.82 4.32 -6.71
C SER A 192 2.42 5.06 -7.98
N LEU A 193 1.93 4.37 -9.01
CA LEU A 193 1.50 5.00 -10.25
C LEU A 193 0.05 4.65 -10.57
N PRO A 194 -0.77 5.65 -10.90
CA PRO A 194 -2.12 5.38 -11.32
C PRO A 194 -2.12 4.78 -12.72
N TYR A 195 -2.69 3.58 -12.88
CA TYR A 195 -3.23 3.12 -14.15
C TYR A 195 -4.30 4.09 -14.59
N THR A 196 -3.92 5.12 -15.33
CA THR A 196 -4.89 6.09 -15.81
C THR A 196 -5.16 5.85 -17.28
N PRO A 197 -6.46 5.63 -17.61
CA PRO A 197 -6.99 5.89 -18.93
C PRO A 197 -6.61 7.25 -19.50
N VAL A 198 -6.17 8.21 -18.66
CA VAL A 198 -5.77 9.56 -19.04
C VAL A 198 -4.53 9.58 -19.93
N GLU A 199 -3.52 8.74 -19.67
CA GLU A 199 -2.34 8.66 -20.54
C GLU A 199 -2.72 8.05 -21.90
N PHE A 200 -3.60 7.05 -21.90
CA PHE A 200 -4.18 6.49 -23.12
C PHE A 200 -5.11 7.47 -23.84
N HIS A 201 -5.84 8.30 -23.10
CA HIS A 201 -6.69 9.34 -23.62
C HIS A 201 -5.83 10.42 -24.30
N GLY A 202 -4.75 10.87 -23.67
CA GLY A 202 -3.80 11.79 -24.27
C GLY A 202 -3.15 11.22 -25.54
N LEU A 203 -2.71 9.96 -25.50
CA LEU A 203 -2.09 9.30 -26.63
C LEU A 203 -3.10 9.10 -27.79
N SER A 204 -4.33 8.67 -27.48
CA SER A 204 -5.40 8.48 -28.46
C SER A 204 -5.90 9.81 -29.05
N VAL A 205 -6.00 10.87 -28.25
CA VAL A 205 -6.32 12.22 -28.72
C VAL A 205 -5.21 12.73 -29.64
N LEU A 206 -3.95 12.55 -29.27
CA LEU A 206 -2.81 12.92 -30.10
C LEU A 206 -2.84 12.17 -31.44
N LEU A 207 -3.08 10.86 -31.42
CA LEU A 207 -3.26 10.03 -32.62
C LEU A 207 -4.41 10.51 -33.50
N ALA A 208 -5.56 10.84 -32.91
CA ALA A 208 -6.72 11.36 -33.62
C ALA A 208 -6.44 12.73 -34.27
N VAL A 209 -5.78 13.64 -33.54
CA VAL A 209 -5.39 14.97 -34.04
C VAL A 209 -4.41 14.86 -35.20
N PHE A 210 -3.34 14.07 -35.05
CA PHE A 210 -2.37 13.85 -36.12
C PHE A 210 -2.99 13.15 -37.33
N GLY A 211 -3.94 12.24 -37.10
CA GLY A 211 -4.70 11.61 -38.17
C GLY A 211 -5.54 12.62 -38.95
N LEU A 212 -6.25 13.52 -38.25
CA LEU A 212 -7.05 14.59 -38.85
C LEU A 212 -6.18 15.57 -39.65
N ILE A 213 -5.04 16.00 -39.11
CA ILE A 213 -4.09 16.90 -39.80
C ILE A 213 -3.56 16.22 -41.07
N SER A 214 -3.11 14.97 -40.97
CA SER A 214 -2.56 14.23 -42.11
C SER A 214 -3.61 14.01 -43.20
N ALA A 215 -4.84 13.67 -42.82
CA ALA A 215 -5.96 13.52 -43.75
C ALA A 215 -6.33 14.86 -44.41
N GLY A 216 -6.37 15.96 -43.64
CA GLY A 216 -6.65 17.30 -44.14
C GLY A 216 -5.59 17.79 -45.14
N VAL A 217 -4.31 17.59 -44.83
CA VAL A 217 -3.19 17.91 -45.74
C VAL A 217 -3.28 17.08 -47.02
N TYR A 218 -3.59 15.78 -46.92
CA TYR A 218 -3.76 14.91 -48.09
C TYR A 218 -4.94 15.35 -48.98
N LEU A 219 -6.10 15.67 -48.37
CA LEU A 219 -7.27 16.14 -49.10
C LEU A 219 -7.00 17.49 -49.79
N MET A 220 -6.38 18.44 -49.08
CA MET A 220 -5.96 19.72 -49.65
C MET A 220 -5.01 19.52 -50.84
N TRP A 221 -3.98 18.69 -50.68
CA TRP A 221 -3.06 18.35 -51.77
C TRP A 221 -3.80 17.81 -53.00
N ARG A 222 -4.72 16.86 -52.80
CA ARG A 222 -5.48 16.25 -53.89
C ARG A 222 -6.39 17.26 -54.60
N PHE A 223 -7.08 18.12 -53.85
CA PHE A 223 -7.97 19.14 -54.41
C PHE A 223 -7.23 20.26 -55.15
N PHE A 224 -6.01 20.61 -54.74
CA PHE A 224 -5.25 21.73 -55.34
C PHE A 224 -4.26 21.32 -56.44
N LEU A 225 -3.95 20.03 -56.61
CA LEU A 225 -3.02 19.54 -57.65
C LEU A 225 -3.63 18.60 -58.69
N GLU A 226 -4.88 18.14 -58.51
CA GLU A 226 -5.64 17.43 -59.55
C GLU A 226 -6.67 18.33 -60.28
N VAL A 227 -6.65 19.65 -60.05
CA VAL A 227 -7.31 20.69 -60.88
C VAL A 227 -6.26 21.37 -61.75
#